data_AF-A0A2E3XW18-F1
#
_entry.id   AF-A0A2E3XW18-F1
#
_cell.length_a   1.000
_cell.length_b   1.000
_cell.length_c   1.000
_cell.angle_alpha   90.00
_cell.angle_beta   90.00
_cell.angle_gamma   90.00
#
_symmetry.space_group_name_H-M   'P 1'
#
loop_
_entity.id
_entity.type
_entity.pdbx_description
1 polymer ?
#
loop_
_entity_poly.entity_id
_entity_poly.type
_entity_poly.pdbx_seq_one_letter_code
_entity_poly.pdbx_strand_id
1 'polypeptide(L)'
;MKKNYHLALLILSLLFIFNGRAIWAQNDSLSQFDSTKEIIAIVSQLERLDPSEYILKIDDVREKLEKYFENKKRVCEGDFSTVVLTKGERESDTKKSVKLSKEEREVCLRELKQVQQKYIESLFEAKKRYVIHLHKQRLEELEKSKEEAIKELMKKFNKKGRR
;
A
#
# COMPACT_ATOMS: atom_id res chain seq x y z
N MET A 1 -8.98 43.16 -46.61
CA MET A 1 -8.22 41.89 -46.74
C MET A 1 -7.89 41.36 -45.34
N LYS A 2 -8.79 40.54 -44.76
CA LYS A 2 -8.67 39.95 -43.41
C LYS A 2 -8.99 38.45 -43.52
N LYS A 3 -8.03 37.67 -44.00
CA LYS A 3 -8.05 36.20 -43.95
C LYS A 3 -6.57 35.80 -43.96
N ASN A 4 -6.06 35.28 -42.84
CA ASN A 4 -4.82 34.47 -42.71
C ASN A 4 -4.36 34.29 -41.24
N TYR A 5 -4.96 34.98 -40.26
CA TYR A 5 -4.57 34.84 -38.85
C TYR A 5 -5.14 33.59 -38.14
N HIS A 6 -6.25 33.04 -38.64
CA HIS A 6 -6.88 31.85 -38.02
C HIS A 6 -6.14 30.54 -38.32
N LEU A 7 -5.48 30.43 -39.47
CA LEU A 7 -4.74 29.22 -39.84
C LEU A 7 -3.42 29.09 -39.06
N ALA A 8 -2.75 30.22 -38.82
CA ALA A 8 -1.52 30.26 -38.01
C ALA A 8 -1.79 29.93 -36.52
N LEU A 9 -2.95 30.33 -35.99
CA LEU A 9 -3.32 30.04 -34.60
C LEU A 9 -3.64 28.54 -34.38
N LEU A 10 -4.27 27.89 -35.36
CA LEU A 10 -4.58 26.45 -35.30
C LEU A 10 -3.32 25.57 -35.38
N ILE A 11 -2.32 25.97 -36.16
CA ILE A 11 -1.06 25.22 -36.31
C ILE A 11 -0.21 25.34 -35.03
N LEU A 12 -0.24 26.48 -34.33
CA LEU A 12 0.46 26.65 -33.05
C LEU A 12 -0.14 25.81 -31.92
N SER A 13 -1.47 25.60 -31.92
CA SER A 13 -2.14 24.75 -30.91
C SER A 13 -1.89 23.26 -31.10
N LEU A 14 -1.61 22.80 -32.32
CA LEU A 14 -1.33 21.38 -32.60
C LEU A 14 0.10 20.96 -32.23
N LEU A 15 1.05 21.89 -32.17
CA LEU A 15 2.43 21.61 -31.75
C LEU A 15 2.59 21.51 -30.22
N PHE A 16 1.63 22.03 -29.44
CA PHE A 16 1.65 21.95 -27.97
C PHE A 16 1.12 20.62 -27.41
N ILE A 17 0.38 19.83 -28.21
CA ILE A 17 -0.19 18.55 -27.76
C ILE A 17 0.81 17.39 -27.94
N PHE A 18 1.88 17.59 -28.73
CA PHE A 18 2.81 16.50 -29.09
C PHE A 18 4.11 16.42 -28.27
N ASN A 19 4.40 17.39 -27.39
CA ASN A 19 5.62 17.41 -26.60
C ASN A 19 5.31 17.54 -25.10
N GLY A 20 5.13 16.41 -24.43
CA GLY A 20 4.92 16.42 -22.98
C GLY A 20 4.76 15.07 -22.30
N ARG A 21 4.75 13.95 -23.02
CA ARG A 21 4.92 12.63 -22.38
C ARG A 21 6.41 12.38 -22.13
N ALA A 22 6.97 13.11 -21.16
CA ALA A 22 8.17 12.65 -20.47
C ALA A 22 7.77 11.40 -19.68
N ILE A 23 7.96 10.23 -20.30
CA ILE A 23 7.86 8.94 -19.64
C ILE A 23 9.08 8.85 -18.73
N TRP A 24 8.86 9.07 -17.43
CA TRP A 24 9.84 8.76 -16.40
C TRP A 24 9.92 7.23 -16.30
N ALA A 25 10.85 6.63 -17.03
CA ALA A 25 11.23 5.25 -16.81
C ALA A 25 12.06 5.19 -15.51
N GLN A 26 11.40 4.93 -14.38
CA GLN A 26 12.10 4.56 -13.15
C GLN A 26 12.72 3.17 -13.32
N ASN A 27 13.98 3.08 -12.91
CA ASN A 27 14.89 1.96 -13.12
C ASN A 27 14.63 0.88 -12.03
N ASP A 28 13.72 -0.06 -12.30
CA ASP A 28 13.14 -0.98 -11.31
C ASP A 28 13.86 -2.35 -11.15
N SER A 29 14.99 -2.61 -11.82
CA SER A 29 15.53 -3.99 -11.85
C SER A 29 16.43 -4.36 -10.66
N LEU A 30 17.02 -3.40 -9.94
CA LEU A 30 17.62 -3.67 -8.62
C LEU A 30 16.53 -3.79 -7.51
N SER A 31 15.34 -3.24 -7.79
CA SER A 31 14.18 -3.14 -6.91
C SER A 31 13.56 -4.49 -6.56
N GLN A 32 13.64 -5.50 -7.44
CA GLN A 32 12.81 -6.71 -7.27
C GLN A 32 13.27 -7.66 -6.16
N PHE A 33 14.59 -7.83 -5.95
CA PHE A 33 15.09 -8.69 -4.86
C PHE A 33 15.05 -7.94 -3.51
N ASP A 34 15.33 -6.64 -3.52
CA ASP A 34 15.16 -5.77 -2.35
C ASP A 34 13.67 -5.67 -1.94
N SER A 35 12.75 -5.62 -2.90
CA SER A 35 11.31 -5.55 -2.61
C SER A 35 10.80 -6.77 -1.85
N THR A 36 11.36 -7.96 -2.06
CA THR A 36 10.87 -9.16 -1.34
C THR A 36 11.26 -9.09 0.14
N LYS A 37 12.48 -8.65 0.46
CA LYS A 37 12.94 -8.45 1.84
C LYS A 37 12.20 -7.30 2.51
N GLU A 38 12.00 -6.21 1.79
CA GLU A 38 11.23 -5.05 2.26
C GLU A 38 9.79 -5.45 2.58
N ILE A 39 9.16 -6.25 1.73
CA ILE A 39 7.79 -6.74 1.93
C ILE A 39 7.70 -7.68 3.12
N ILE A 40 8.66 -8.58 3.30
CA ILE A 40 8.73 -9.41 4.50
C ILE A 40 8.84 -8.53 5.75
N ALA A 41 9.64 -7.47 5.70
CA ALA A 41 9.76 -6.52 6.80
C ALA A 41 8.44 -5.78 7.08
N ILE A 42 7.72 -5.33 6.04
CA ILE A 42 6.39 -4.71 6.16
C ILE A 42 5.38 -5.68 6.78
N VAL A 43 5.36 -6.94 6.34
CA VAL A 43 4.49 -7.97 6.94
C VAL A 43 4.84 -8.19 8.41
N SER A 44 6.12 -8.24 8.76
CA SER A 44 6.55 -8.35 10.16
C SER A 44 6.25 -7.10 11.00
N GLN A 45 6.11 -5.92 10.39
CA GLN A 45 5.65 -4.72 11.11
C GLN A 45 4.17 -4.84 11.52
N LEU A 46 3.31 -5.51 10.74
CA LEU A 46 1.91 -5.77 11.12
C LEU A 46 1.81 -6.64 12.39
N GLU A 47 2.73 -7.59 12.56
CA GLU A 47 2.76 -8.45 13.76
C GLU A 47 3.02 -7.62 15.04
N ARG A 48 3.74 -6.50 14.92
CA ARG A 48 4.15 -5.63 16.04
C ARG A 48 3.40 -4.30 16.08
N LEU A 49 2.44 -4.10 15.18
CA LEU A 49 1.69 -2.86 15.07
C LEU A 49 0.91 -2.60 16.36
N ASP A 50 1.12 -1.41 16.93
CA ASP A 50 0.39 -0.97 18.10
C ASP A 50 -1.10 -0.81 17.77
N PRO A 51 -2.03 -1.29 18.62
CA PRO A 51 -3.45 -1.18 18.36
C PRO A 51 -3.93 0.25 18.12
N SER A 52 -3.36 1.24 18.80
CA SER A 52 -3.78 2.65 18.67
C SER A 52 -3.41 3.26 17.32
N GLU A 53 -2.38 2.72 16.66
CA GLU A 53 -1.90 3.20 15.36
C GLU A 53 -2.52 2.45 14.17
N TYR A 54 -3.35 1.43 14.43
CA TYR A 54 -3.87 0.53 13.39
C TYR A 54 -4.53 1.29 12.23
N ILE A 55 -5.46 2.19 12.54
CA ILE A 55 -6.22 2.96 11.54
C ILE A 55 -5.30 3.85 10.70
N LEU A 56 -4.23 4.39 11.28
CA LEU A 56 -3.34 5.32 10.60
C LEU A 56 -2.41 4.61 9.62
N LYS A 57 -2.00 3.37 9.93
CA LYS A 57 -0.95 2.66 9.19
C LYS A 57 -1.50 1.60 8.22
N ILE A 58 -2.72 1.11 8.43
CA ILE A 58 -3.20 -0.08 7.70
C ILE A 58 -3.43 0.18 6.21
N ASP A 59 -3.88 1.37 5.83
CA ASP A 59 -4.17 1.69 4.42
C ASP A 59 -2.89 1.76 3.59
N ASP A 60 -1.84 2.40 4.10
CA ASP A 60 -0.52 2.46 3.46
C ASP A 60 0.11 1.06 3.32
N VAL A 61 0.01 0.23 4.36
CA VAL A 61 0.52 -1.15 4.30
C VAL A 61 -0.24 -1.98 3.28
N ARG A 62 -1.57 -1.84 3.24
CA ARG A 62 -2.43 -2.55 2.29
C ARG A 62 -2.09 -2.17 0.85
N GLU A 63 -1.97 -0.87 0.54
CA GLU A 63 -1.64 -0.40 -0.79
C GLU A 63 -0.28 -0.94 -1.28
N LYS A 64 0.75 -0.87 -0.43
CA LYS A 64 2.10 -1.38 -0.74
C LYS A 64 2.09 -2.88 -1.03
N LEU A 65 1.38 -3.65 -0.20
CA LEU A 65 1.33 -5.11 -0.34
C LEU A 65 0.49 -5.56 -1.52
N GLU A 66 -0.67 -4.93 -1.78
CA GLU A 66 -1.50 -5.23 -2.95
C GLU A 66 -0.73 -4.98 -4.25
N LYS A 67 -0.05 -3.83 -4.34
CA LYS A 67 0.80 -3.49 -5.49
C LYS A 67 1.93 -4.49 -5.69
N TYR A 68 2.60 -4.90 -4.60
CA TYR A 68 3.63 -5.93 -4.67
C TYR A 68 3.08 -7.26 -5.17
N PHE A 69 1.96 -7.73 -4.61
CA PHE A 69 1.37 -9.01 -4.99
C PHE A 69 0.93 -9.04 -6.45
N GLU A 70 0.33 -7.96 -6.94
CA GLU A 70 -0.05 -7.84 -8.35
C GLU A 70 1.18 -7.90 -9.26
N ASN A 71 2.21 -7.10 -8.97
CA ASN A 71 3.44 -7.07 -9.75
C ASN A 71 4.16 -8.43 -9.74
N LYS A 72 4.31 -9.04 -8.55
CA LYS A 72 5.00 -10.32 -8.40
C LYS A 72 4.24 -11.44 -9.08
N LYS A 73 2.90 -11.43 -9.03
CA LYS A 73 2.05 -12.39 -9.74
C LYS A 73 2.31 -12.33 -11.25
N ARG A 74 2.29 -11.14 -11.83
CA ARG A 74 2.54 -10.93 -13.27
C ARG A 74 3.95 -11.35 -13.69
N VAL A 75 4.96 -11.16 -12.82
CA VAL A 75 6.30 -11.71 -13.07
C VAL A 75 6.29 -13.23 -13.07
N CYS A 76 5.69 -13.87 -12.06
CA CYS A 76 5.61 -15.34 -12.01
C CYS A 76 4.85 -15.91 -13.22
N GLU A 77 3.78 -15.25 -13.67
CA GLU A 77 2.98 -15.63 -14.84
C GLU A 77 3.69 -15.37 -16.18
N GLY A 78 4.82 -14.65 -16.16
CA GLY A 78 5.64 -14.37 -17.34
C GLY A 78 5.14 -13.21 -18.21
N ASP A 79 4.24 -12.38 -17.68
CA ASP A 79 3.79 -11.12 -18.30
C ASP A 79 4.91 -10.06 -18.29
N PHE A 80 5.83 -10.16 -17.33
CA PHE A 80 7.02 -9.34 -17.20
C PHE A 80 8.27 -10.21 -17.22
N SER A 81 9.32 -9.74 -17.91
CA SER A 81 10.61 -10.41 -17.91
C SER A 81 11.55 -9.83 -16.86
N THR A 82 12.36 -10.69 -16.25
CA THR A 82 13.34 -10.36 -15.20
C THR A 82 14.63 -9.70 -15.74
N VAL A 83 14.64 -9.14 -16.96
CA VAL A 83 15.88 -8.66 -17.60
C VAL A 83 16.49 -7.50 -16.83
N VAL A 84 17.67 -7.75 -16.26
CA VAL A 84 18.60 -6.76 -15.72
C VAL A 84 19.27 -6.05 -16.87
N LEU A 85 19.08 -4.73 -16.99
CA LEU A 85 19.89 -3.90 -17.88
C LEU A 85 21.16 -3.48 -17.14
N THR A 86 22.22 -4.29 -17.24
CA THR A 86 23.57 -3.87 -16.84
C THR A 86 24.02 -2.72 -17.74
N LYS A 87 24.23 -1.54 -17.16
CA LYS A 87 24.80 -0.37 -17.84
C LYS A 87 26.27 -0.67 -18.17
N GLY A 88 26.57 -1.00 -19.41
CA GLY A 88 27.96 -1.12 -19.87
C GLY A 88 28.22 -1.94 -21.12
N GLU A 89 27.30 -2.78 -21.57
CA GLU A 89 27.55 -3.66 -22.72
C GLU A 89 26.90 -3.12 -23.99
N ARG A 90 27.75 -2.96 -25.01
CA ARG A 90 27.43 -2.42 -26.32
C ARG A 90 26.38 -3.28 -27.02
N GLU A 91 25.58 -2.60 -27.82
CA GLU A 91 24.60 -3.12 -28.76
C GLU A 91 25.18 -4.26 -29.63
N SER A 92 25.04 -5.53 -29.24
CA SER A 92 25.06 -6.64 -30.21
C SER A 92 24.51 -7.98 -29.75
N ASP A 93 24.01 -8.15 -28.52
CA ASP A 93 23.40 -9.43 -28.13
C ASP A 93 21.93 -9.25 -27.79
N THR A 94 21.09 -9.89 -28.60
CA THR A 94 19.65 -10.07 -28.41
C THR A 94 19.30 -10.21 -26.92
N LYS A 95 18.75 -9.14 -26.33
CA LYS A 95 18.10 -9.13 -25.02
C LYS A 95 16.90 -10.08 -25.08
N LYS A 96 17.15 -11.38 -24.95
CA LYS A 96 16.09 -12.36 -24.76
C LYS A 96 15.55 -12.11 -23.37
N SER A 97 14.32 -11.62 -23.32
CA SER A 97 13.47 -11.75 -22.14
C SER A 97 13.51 -13.20 -21.68
N VAL A 98 14.28 -13.52 -20.64
CA VAL A 98 14.29 -14.87 -20.08
C VAL A 98 12.96 -15.02 -19.36
N LYS A 99 12.04 -15.73 -20.01
CA LYS A 99 10.80 -16.18 -19.37
C LYS A 99 11.17 -17.29 -18.41
N LEU A 100 10.56 -17.29 -17.22
CA LEU A 100 10.72 -18.36 -16.25
C LEU A 100 10.36 -19.71 -16.88
N SER A 101 11.14 -20.75 -16.57
CA SER A 101 10.78 -22.13 -16.85
C SER A 101 9.48 -22.51 -16.12
N LYS A 102 8.88 -23.65 -16.48
CA LYS A 102 7.67 -24.13 -15.81
C LYS A 102 7.94 -24.39 -14.32
N GLU A 103 9.07 -24.99 -14.01
CA GLU A 103 9.52 -25.30 -12.65
C GLU A 103 9.78 -24.01 -11.86
N GLU A 104 10.46 -23.03 -12.48
CA GLU A 104 10.72 -21.72 -11.85
C GLU A 104 9.42 -20.95 -11.56
N ARG A 105 8.44 -21.01 -12.48
CA ARG A 105 7.12 -20.42 -12.29
C ARG A 105 6.39 -21.05 -11.11
N GLU A 106 6.40 -22.38 -11.00
CA GLU A 106 5.75 -23.09 -9.90
C GLU A 106 6.35 -22.72 -8.54
N VAL A 107 7.67 -22.58 -8.46
CA VAL A 107 8.36 -22.11 -7.25
C VAL A 107 7.97 -20.66 -6.94
N CYS A 108 8.02 -19.77 -7.93
CA CYS A 108 7.65 -18.35 -7.77
C CYS A 108 6.23 -18.17 -7.23
N LEU A 109 5.25 -18.89 -7.80
CA LEU A 109 3.86 -18.84 -7.35
C LEU A 109 3.68 -19.41 -5.93
N ARG A 110 4.43 -20.45 -5.59
CA ARG A 110 4.40 -21.05 -4.24
C ARG A 110 4.93 -20.08 -3.18
N GLU A 111 6.06 -19.43 -3.45
CA GLU A 111 6.62 -18.41 -2.58
C GLU A 111 5.67 -17.22 -2.43
N LEU A 112 5.10 -16.74 -3.54
CA LEU A 112 4.13 -15.65 -3.52
C LEU A 112 2.91 -16.00 -2.64
N LYS A 113 2.40 -17.22 -2.77
CA LYS A 113 1.28 -17.72 -1.95
C LYS A 113 1.64 -17.74 -0.47
N GLN A 114 2.86 -18.17 -0.11
CA GLN A 114 3.31 -18.19 1.29
C GLN A 114 3.38 -16.78 1.88
N VAL A 115 3.90 -15.81 1.13
CA VAL A 115 3.96 -14.40 1.58
C VAL A 115 2.54 -13.83 1.74
N GLN A 116 1.64 -14.10 0.79
CA GLN A 116 0.23 -13.68 0.89
C GLN A 116 -0.48 -14.29 2.09
N GLN A 117 -0.28 -15.58 2.35
CA GLN A 117 -0.86 -16.26 3.51
C GLN A 117 -0.37 -15.60 4.81
N LYS A 118 0.95 -15.40 4.95
CA LYS A 118 1.51 -14.74 6.12
C LYS A 118 0.95 -13.34 6.31
N TYR A 119 0.83 -12.55 5.24
CA TYR A 119 0.20 -11.23 5.29
C TYR A 119 -1.24 -11.30 5.83
N ILE A 120 -2.07 -12.21 5.32
CA ILE A 120 -3.46 -12.36 5.77
C ILE A 120 -3.52 -12.70 7.25
N GLU A 121 -2.68 -13.61 7.72
CA GLU A 121 -2.58 -14.02 9.12
C GLU A 121 -2.14 -12.84 10.01
N SER A 122 -1.07 -12.13 9.64
CA SER A 122 -0.57 -10.96 10.39
C SER A 122 -1.60 -9.82 10.42
N LEU A 123 -2.29 -9.57 9.29
CA LEU A 123 -3.35 -8.56 9.19
C LEU A 123 -4.52 -8.88 10.11
N PHE A 124 -4.95 -10.16 10.12
CA PHE A 124 -6.03 -10.62 10.99
C PHE A 124 -5.68 -10.38 12.46
N GLU A 125 -4.49 -10.78 12.90
CA GLU A 125 -4.06 -10.58 14.29
C GLU A 125 -3.94 -9.10 14.65
N ALA A 126 -3.41 -8.26 13.76
CA ALA A 126 -3.36 -6.82 13.97
C ALA A 126 -4.77 -6.22 14.16
N LYS A 127 -5.71 -6.59 13.30
CA LYS A 127 -7.11 -6.14 13.38
C LYS A 127 -7.79 -6.61 14.65
N LYS A 128 -7.56 -7.86 15.05
CA LYS A 128 -8.08 -8.43 16.30
C LYS A 128 -7.59 -7.66 17.51
N ARG A 129 -6.29 -7.36 17.60
CA ARG A 129 -5.73 -6.54 18.69
C ARG A 129 -6.34 -5.13 18.72
N TYR A 130 -6.51 -4.50 17.55
CA TYR A 130 -7.19 -3.21 17.44
C TYR A 130 -8.64 -3.25 17.97
N VAL A 131 -9.43 -4.25 17.57
CA VAL A 131 -10.81 -4.39 18.03
C VAL A 131 -10.89 -4.61 19.54
N ILE A 132 -10.00 -5.43 20.11
CA ILE A 132 -9.91 -5.64 21.56
C ILE A 132 -9.57 -4.32 22.28
N HIS A 133 -8.60 -3.57 21.76
CA HIS A 133 -8.21 -2.27 22.31
C HIS A 133 -9.38 -1.27 22.31
N LEU A 134 -10.08 -1.15 21.18
CA LEU A 134 -11.24 -0.27 21.04
C LEU A 134 -12.37 -0.68 22.00
N HIS A 135 -12.61 -1.99 22.15
CA HIS A 135 -13.62 -2.49 23.07
C HIS A 135 -13.28 -2.11 24.53
N LYS A 136 -12.02 -2.27 24.93
CA LYS A 136 -11.56 -1.88 26.26
C LYS A 136 -11.77 -0.38 26.52
N GLN A 137 -11.39 0.47 25.58
CA GLN A 137 -11.62 1.92 25.69
C GLN A 137 -13.10 2.26 25.87
N ARG A 138 -13.98 1.64 25.08
CA ARG A 138 -15.43 1.87 25.19
C ARG A 138 -16.01 1.43 26.53
N LEU A 139 -15.51 0.33 27.11
CA LEU A 139 -15.93 -0.09 28.45
C LEU A 139 -15.49 0.91 29.51
N GLU A 140 -14.25 1.41 29.44
CA GLU A 140 -13.76 2.43 30.37
C GLU A 140 -14.55 3.75 30.25
N GLU A 141 -14.88 4.18 29.03
CA GLU A 141 -15.72 5.35 28.79
C GLU A 141 -17.15 5.18 29.34
N LEU A 142 -17.72 3.98 29.18
CA LEU A 142 -19.05 3.65 29.70
C LEU A 142 -19.08 3.71 31.23
N GLU A 143 -18.06 3.16 31.89
CA GLU A 143 -17.94 3.19 33.34
C GLU A 143 -17.80 4.63 33.87
N LYS A 144 -16.95 5.44 33.22
CA LYS A 144 -16.80 6.86 33.55
C LYS A 144 -18.11 7.63 33.40
N SER A 145 -18.83 7.40 32.29
CA SER A 145 -20.12 8.04 32.05
C SER A 145 -21.16 7.69 33.12
N LYS A 146 -21.21 6.43 33.57
CA LYS A 146 -22.06 6.00 34.69
C LYS A 146 -21.68 6.72 35.99
N GLU A 147 -20.40 6.78 36.33
CA GLU A 147 -19.92 7.44 37.55
C GLU A 147 -20.21 8.94 37.54
N GLU A 148 -20.01 9.61 36.41
CA GLU A 148 -20.34 11.01 36.21
C GLU A 148 -21.84 11.26 36.40
N ALA A 149 -22.70 10.44 35.80
CA ALA A 149 -24.15 10.54 35.95
C ALA A 149 -24.60 10.38 37.42
N ILE A 150 -24.04 9.39 38.14
CA ILE A 150 -24.32 9.19 39.58
C ILE A 150 -23.84 10.41 40.39
N LYS A 151 -22.63 10.91 40.11
CA LYS A 151 -22.06 12.07 40.79
C LYS A 151 -22.91 13.32 40.57
N GLU A 152 -23.41 13.53 39.35
CA GLU A 152 -24.34 14.62 39.04
C GLU A 152 -25.68 14.48 39.76
N LEU A 153 -26.23 13.26 39.81
CA LEU A 153 -27.44 12.96 40.55
C LEU A 153 -27.26 13.33 42.04
N MET A 154 -26.21 12.82 42.68
CA MET A 154 -25.91 13.12 44.09
C MET A 154 -25.73 14.61 44.35
N LYS A 155 -25.05 15.34 43.46
CA LYS A 155 -24.91 16.81 43.55
C LYS A 155 -26.26 17.52 43.53
N LYS A 156 -27.21 17.09 42.68
CA LYS A 156 -28.54 17.70 42.58
C LYS A 156 -29.36 17.52 43.87
N PHE A 157 -29.30 16.33 44.47
CA PHE A 157 -30.09 16.03 45.67
C PHE A 157 -29.45 16.54 46.97
N ASN A 158 -28.11 16.55 47.08
CA ASN A 158 -27.43 17.08 48.27
C ASN A 158 -27.51 18.61 48.40
N LYS A 159 -27.78 19.34 47.31
CA LYS A 159 -27.90 20.82 47.34
C LYS A 159 -29.20 21.31 47.98
N LYS A 160 -30.23 20.46 48.12
CA LYS A 160 -31.54 20.83 48.69
C LYS A 160 -31.61 20.80 50.23
N GLY A 161 -30.61 20.25 50.92
CA GLY A 161 -30.59 20.11 52.39
C GLY A 161 -29.98 21.29 53.18
N ARG A 162 -29.56 22.37 52.51
CA ARG A 162 -29.11 23.63 53.16
C ARG A 162 -30.17 24.72 52.97
N ARG A 163 -31.25 24.66 53.74
CA ARG A 163 -32.15 25.79 54.02
C ARG A 163 -32.63 25.69 55.44
#